data_AF-A0A8J2NV25-F1
#
_entry.id   AF-A0A8J2NV25-F1
#
_cell.length_a   1.000
_cell.length_b   1.000
_cell.length_c   1.000
_cell.angle_alpha   90.00
_cell.angle_beta   90.00
_cell.angle_gamma   90.00
#
_symmetry.space_group_name_H-M   'P 1'
#
loop_
_entity.id
_entity.type
_entity.pdbx_description
1 polymer ?
#
loop_
_entity_poly.entity_id
_entity_poly.type
_entity_poly.pdbx_seq_one_letter_code
_entity_poly.pdbx_strand_id
1 'polypeptide(L)'
;GFMSDLTFEGGLHGMWIGNQQFLTYNLKFENVETAIFIHWNWQWSFKNVEIRNCRVGIDMSVQGGDTEAGVGSAILFDSEIIDTPVGVRNHGNPNPKDNSGTLLLDNVRLVNVNQAVADRNGNTILAGGTTTIQSWGRGSYYVDESGTGSFHTGDLPVPQKSSNLLDGQGRFFTRSRPQYENVPASGFANVKDYGARGDGQNDDSNAIQEAINQNRNGKIVYFPHGSYVITKTINIPGGSKITGELWSILMASGNVFSDPNSPQPMLKVGDSGEVGSVELTELMFSTKGPAPGATLVQWNIKGDSQGSAGIWDCHFRVGGFAGTQLQYSQCPRGQGYVPQCAAAFMLLHVTAAGSGYFENVWAWTADHDLDNGLAQSQISIYTGRGVLVESQTGPVWLYGTQSEHNIFYQYQLDNAQNVFMTMIQGETPYWQPAPPAPEPFRPNPIYDDPSYDHCSGSSSTCRLAWGLRVVRSSNVYLYGAGLYNFFNNYDQTCLDFENCQDGMVTVEQNTRLYAYNINTKASSNIIMGANQKVIAKQQDNKSTFCQSVNAFLAQV
;
A
#
# COMPACT_ATOMS: atom_id res chain seq x y z
N GLY A 1 3.41 -4.21 6.37
CA GLY A 1 3.44 -3.94 7.82
C GLY A 1 3.80 -2.50 8.08
N PHE A 2 3.44 -1.99 9.27
CA PHE A 2 3.51 -0.59 9.64
C PHE A 2 3.95 -0.39 11.10
N MET A 3 4.76 0.64 11.37
CA MET A 3 5.16 1.09 12.70
C MET A 3 5.30 2.62 12.68
N SER A 4 4.83 3.29 13.73
CA SER A 4 5.05 4.73 13.89
C SER A 4 5.29 5.15 15.33
N ASP A 5 5.81 6.37 15.49
CA ASP A 5 5.83 7.11 16.76
C ASP A 5 6.63 6.41 17.88
N LEU A 6 7.81 5.89 17.55
CA LEU A 6 8.67 5.16 18.48
C LEU A 6 9.94 5.97 18.83
N THR A 7 10.40 5.83 20.08
CA THR A 7 11.67 6.39 20.55
C THR A 7 12.53 5.29 21.16
N PHE A 8 13.81 5.26 20.79
CA PHE A 8 14.80 4.28 21.22
C PHE A 8 16.00 5.00 21.85
N GLU A 9 16.34 4.63 23.09
CA GLU A 9 17.41 5.25 23.87
C GLU A 9 18.44 4.20 24.31
N GLY A 10 19.70 4.35 23.93
CA GLY A 10 20.77 3.42 24.28
C GLY A 10 20.71 2.07 23.55
N GLY A 11 21.55 1.13 23.99
CA GLY A 11 21.59 -0.24 23.47
C GLY A 11 22.49 -0.45 22.24
N LEU A 12 22.73 -1.71 21.90
CA LEU A 12 23.54 -2.11 20.75
C LEU A 12 22.82 -1.81 19.42
N HIS A 13 21.52 -2.14 19.37
CA HIS A 13 20.66 -1.86 18.25
C HIS A 13 19.38 -1.23 18.77
N GLY A 14 18.95 -0.13 18.16
CA GLY A 14 17.62 0.43 18.41
C GLY A 14 16.58 -0.48 17.79
N MET A 15 16.80 -0.84 16.53
CA MET A 15 16.02 -1.84 15.80
C MET A 15 16.94 -2.85 15.10
N TRP A 16 16.74 -4.13 15.35
CA TRP A 16 17.27 -5.23 14.53
C TRP A 16 16.11 -5.83 13.75
N ILE A 17 16.11 -5.63 12.43
CA ILE A 17 14.95 -5.96 11.59
C ILE A 17 15.27 -6.93 10.46
N GLY A 18 14.28 -7.77 10.14
CA GLY A 18 14.29 -8.68 9.01
C GLY A 18 12.87 -8.94 8.55
N ASN A 19 12.49 -8.48 7.36
CA ASN A 19 11.13 -8.62 6.85
C ASN A 19 11.08 -8.46 5.33
N GLN A 20 10.07 -9.03 4.66
CA GLN A 20 9.88 -8.81 3.23
C GLN A 20 9.76 -7.31 2.92
N GLN A 21 8.82 -6.64 3.59
CA GLN A 21 8.56 -5.21 3.40
C GLN A 21 7.96 -4.55 4.63
N PHE A 22 8.29 -3.27 4.85
CA PHE A 22 7.71 -2.50 5.94
C PHE A 22 7.77 -0.99 5.68
N LEU A 23 6.78 -0.27 6.19
CA LEU A 23 6.86 1.18 6.39
C LEU A 23 7.07 1.48 7.88
N THR A 24 8.07 2.28 8.17
CA THR A 24 8.29 2.87 9.50
C THR A 24 8.36 4.38 9.38
N TYR A 25 7.61 5.12 10.19
CA TYR A 25 7.73 6.58 10.19
C TYR A 25 7.68 7.22 11.59
N ASN A 26 8.23 8.42 11.73
CA ASN A 26 8.33 9.15 13.00
C ASN A 26 9.07 8.35 14.09
N LEU A 27 10.31 7.98 13.79
CA LEU A 27 11.17 7.23 14.71
C LEU A 27 12.28 8.12 15.26
N LYS A 28 12.61 7.96 16.53
CA LYS A 28 13.73 8.66 17.19
C LYS A 28 14.73 7.68 17.78
N PHE A 29 16.01 7.92 17.54
CA PHE A 29 17.11 7.11 18.06
C PHE A 29 18.13 8.02 18.73
N GLU A 30 18.38 7.80 20.01
CA GLU A 30 19.33 8.59 20.80
C GLU A 30 20.34 7.71 21.53
N ASN A 31 21.62 8.01 21.34
CA ASN A 31 22.73 7.36 22.04
C ASN A 31 22.78 5.83 21.83
N VAL A 32 22.31 5.37 20.67
CA VAL A 32 22.32 3.96 20.26
C VAL A 32 23.62 3.66 19.52
N GLU A 33 24.20 2.48 19.70
CA GLU A 33 25.42 2.12 18.95
C GLU A 33 25.16 2.07 17.43
N THR A 34 24.18 1.28 16.99
CA THR A 34 23.62 1.31 15.63
C THR A 34 22.12 1.55 15.72
N ALA A 35 21.61 2.68 15.20
CA ALA A 35 20.18 3.00 15.32
C ALA A 35 19.31 1.92 14.66
N ILE A 36 19.59 1.57 13.41
CA ILE A 36 18.84 0.56 12.65
C ILE A 36 19.82 -0.44 12.02
N PHE A 37 19.71 -1.71 12.38
CA PHE A 37 20.41 -2.81 11.73
C PHE A 37 19.44 -3.64 10.88
N ILE A 38 19.60 -3.60 9.56
CA ILE A 38 18.77 -4.34 8.60
C ILE A 38 19.46 -5.67 8.31
N HIS A 39 18.92 -6.75 8.85
CA HIS A 39 19.46 -8.10 8.66
C HIS A 39 19.17 -8.63 7.26
N TRP A 40 17.92 -8.51 6.81
CA TRP A 40 17.48 -8.83 5.45
C TRP A 40 16.18 -8.09 5.14
N ASN A 41 15.94 -7.78 3.87
CA ASN A 41 14.61 -7.42 3.40
C ASN A 41 14.49 -7.63 1.89
N TRP A 42 13.29 -7.42 1.36
CA TRP A 42 13.13 -7.07 -0.06
C TRP A 42 13.08 -5.55 -0.21
N GLN A 43 12.37 -4.87 0.68
CA GLN A 43 12.41 -3.41 0.80
C GLN A 43 12.06 -2.90 2.20
N TRP A 44 12.42 -1.65 2.48
CA TRP A 44 11.94 -0.93 3.67
C TRP A 44 11.89 0.57 3.38
N SER A 45 10.83 1.23 3.81
CA SER A 45 10.73 2.69 3.72
C SER A 45 10.75 3.33 5.10
N PHE A 46 11.67 4.28 5.29
CA PHE A 46 11.86 5.06 6.51
C PHE A 46 11.53 6.52 6.22
N LYS A 47 10.58 7.08 6.97
CA LYS A 47 10.19 8.49 6.86
C LYS A 47 10.30 9.19 8.20
N ASN A 48 10.73 10.45 8.20
CA ASN A 48 10.74 11.27 9.42
C ASN A 48 11.47 10.55 10.56
N VAL A 49 12.66 10.04 10.26
CA VAL A 49 13.53 9.38 11.23
C VAL A 49 14.55 10.40 11.73
N GLU A 50 14.73 10.44 13.04
CA GLU A 50 15.69 11.30 13.73
C GLU A 50 16.73 10.42 14.43
N ILE A 51 17.98 10.52 14.00
CA ILE A 51 19.11 9.75 14.56
C ILE A 51 20.09 10.72 15.20
N ARG A 52 20.38 10.56 16.49
CA ARG A 52 21.29 11.41 17.26
C ARG A 52 22.32 10.62 18.03
N ASN A 53 23.57 11.08 18.01
CA ASN A 53 24.67 10.55 18.84
C ASN A 53 24.86 9.03 18.70
N CYS A 54 24.70 8.49 17.48
CA CYS A 54 24.89 7.07 17.21
C CYS A 54 26.27 6.81 16.58
N ARG A 55 26.82 5.59 16.64
CA ARG A 55 28.03 5.25 15.87
C ARG A 55 27.70 5.06 14.39
N VAL A 56 26.57 4.38 14.12
CA VAL A 56 26.02 4.17 12.78
C VAL A 56 24.52 4.47 12.80
N GLY A 57 24.02 5.19 11.81
CA GLY A 57 22.58 5.38 11.64
C GLY A 57 21.90 4.10 11.15
N ILE A 58 22.02 3.80 9.86
CA ILE A 58 21.45 2.58 9.27
C ILE A 58 22.58 1.68 8.80
N ASP A 59 22.64 0.44 9.29
CA ASP A 59 23.52 -0.60 8.75
C ASP A 59 22.70 -1.58 7.91
N MET A 60 22.95 -1.56 6.60
CA MET A 60 22.34 -2.45 5.61
C MET A 60 23.42 -3.22 4.83
N SER A 61 24.61 -3.38 5.42
CA SER A 61 25.80 -3.89 4.73
C SER A 61 25.99 -5.41 4.82
N VAL A 62 24.96 -6.13 5.28
CA VAL A 62 24.97 -7.60 5.40
C VAL A 62 25.30 -8.23 4.04
N GLN A 63 26.22 -9.20 4.04
CA GLN A 63 26.61 -9.93 2.83
C GLN A 63 25.48 -10.85 2.36
N GLY A 64 25.17 -10.83 1.07
CA GLY A 64 24.21 -11.74 0.46
C GLY A 64 24.81 -13.12 0.19
N GLY A 65 23.95 -14.12 0.02
CA GLY A 65 24.35 -15.47 -0.40
C GLY A 65 24.64 -15.52 -1.90
N ASP A 66 23.59 -15.32 -2.72
CA ASP A 66 23.64 -15.34 -4.20
C ASP A 66 23.68 -13.95 -4.85
N THR A 67 23.81 -12.92 -4.00
CA THR A 67 23.86 -11.49 -4.34
C THR A 67 24.91 -10.79 -3.50
N GLU A 68 25.28 -9.57 -3.90
CA GLU A 68 26.28 -8.76 -3.21
C GLU A 68 25.83 -8.42 -1.77
N ALA A 69 24.58 -7.99 -1.58
CA ALA A 69 24.01 -7.64 -0.28
C ALA A 69 22.85 -8.56 0.13
N GLY A 70 22.71 -8.82 1.43
CA GLY A 70 21.59 -9.57 2.02
C GLY A 70 20.33 -8.73 2.21
N VAL A 71 20.43 -7.43 1.99
CA VAL A 71 19.33 -6.46 2.03
C VAL A 71 18.93 -6.13 0.59
N GLY A 72 17.65 -6.24 0.23
CA GLY A 72 17.17 -5.89 -1.09
C GLY A 72 17.25 -4.39 -1.33
N SER A 73 16.53 -3.61 -0.52
CA SER A 73 16.48 -2.16 -0.69
C SER A 73 16.04 -1.38 0.56
N ALA A 74 16.41 -0.11 0.63
CA ALA A 74 15.96 0.82 1.66
C ALA A 74 15.74 2.24 1.11
N ILE A 75 14.76 2.95 1.66
CA ILE A 75 14.54 4.38 1.42
C ILE A 75 14.59 5.11 2.76
N LEU A 76 15.31 6.22 2.83
CA LEU A 76 15.25 7.16 3.94
C LEU A 76 14.88 8.54 3.42
N PHE A 77 13.76 9.11 3.89
CA PHE A 77 13.32 10.42 3.42
C PHE A 77 12.69 11.31 4.49
N ASP A 78 12.73 12.61 4.26
CA ASP A 78 12.26 13.65 5.20
C ASP A 78 12.83 13.45 6.62
N SER A 79 14.13 13.12 6.72
CA SER A 79 14.75 12.58 7.94
C SER A 79 15.98 13.39 8.35
N GLU A 80 16.45 13.22 9.58
CA GLU A 80 17.63 13.89 10.10
C GLU A 80 18.61 12.91 10.76
N ILE A 81 19.91 13.09 10.49
CA ILE A 81 21.00 12.35 11.13
C ILE A 81 22.01 13.36 11.71
N ILE A 82 22.29 13.26 13.00
CA ILE A 82 23.00 14.28 13.77
C ILE A 82 24.05 13.61 14.65
N ASP A 83 25.27 14.18 14.66
CA ASP A 83 26.39 13.75 15.50
C ASP A 83 26.65 12.23 15.42
N THR A 84 26.52 11.69 14.21
CA THR A 84 26.61 10.26 13.90
C THR A 84 27.66 10.06 12.81
N PRO A 85 28.84 9.47 13.08
CA PRO A 85 29.96 9.45 12.13
C PRO A 85 29.64 8.80 10.76
N VAL A 86 28.79 7.77 10.75
CA VAL A 86 28.33 7.07 9.54
C VAL A 86 26.80 7.11 9.47
N GLY A 87 26.24 7.84 8.51
CA GLY A 87 24.80 7.92 8.30
C GLY A 87 24.21 6.58 7.88
N VAL A 88 24.63 6.06 6.72
CA VAL A 88 24.26 4.73 6.22
C VAL A 88 25.51 3.91 5.91
N ARG A 89 25.61 2.70 6.43
CA ARG A 89 26.59 1.70 5.98
C ARG A 89 25.93 0.76 4.98
N ASN A 90 26.39 0.80 3.74
CA ASN A 90 25.91 -0.03 2.63
C ASN A 90 27.00 -1.01 2.18
N HIS A 91 26.68 -1.95 1.29
CA HIS A 91 27.68 -2.79 0.64
C HIS A 91 28.57 -1.96 -0.31
N GLY A 92 29.81 -2.39 -0.54
CA GLY A 92 30.83 -1.61 -1.23
C GLY A 92 30.79 -1.67 -2.74
N ASN A 93 30.97 -2.85 -3.34
CA ASN A 93 31.24 -2.98 -4.76
C ASN A 93 29.94 -3.23 -5.54
N PRO A 94 29.46 -2.28 -6.35
CA PRO A 94 28.28 -2.52 -7.17
C PRO A 94 28.61 -3.52 -8.28
N ASN A 95 27.81 -4.56 -8.43
CA ASN A 95 27.71 -5.32 -9.65
C ASN A 95 26.55 -4.73 -10.46
N PRO A 96 26.75 -4.20 -11.68
CA PRO A 96 25.67 -3.54 -12.44
C PRO A 96 24.47 -4.44 -12.77
N LYS A 97 24.59 -5.76 -12.58
CA LYS A 97 23.49 -6.74 -12.75
C LYS A 97 22.86 -7.18 -11.43
N ASP A 98 23.31 -6.63 -10.30
CA ASP A 98 22.82 -6.91 -8.96
C ASP A 98 22.39 -5.60 -8.29
N ASN A 99 21.10 -5.50 -8.02
CA ASN A 99 20.44 -4.36 -7.41
C ASN A 99 20.14 -4.59 -5.92
N SER A 100 20.70 -5.63 -5.30
CA SER A 100 20.73 -5.73 -3.85
C SER A 100 21.49 -4.54 -3.24
N GLY A 101 21.08 -4.12 -2.04
CA GLY A 101 21.63 -2.94 -1.38
C GLY A 101 21.16 -1.61 -2.00
N THR A 102 20.09 -1.64 -2.80
CA THR A 102 19.49 -0.43 -3.39
C THR A 102 19.14 0.58 -2.29
N LEU A 103 19.52 1.85 -2.49
CA LEU A 103 19.33 2.91 -1.49
C LEU A 103 18.80 4.19 -2.13
N LEU A 104 17.79 4.81 -1.50
CA LEU A 104 17.36 6.18 -1.79
C LEU A 104 17.47 7.03 -0.52
N LEU A 105 18.08 8.22 -0.66
CA LEU A 105 18.07 9.28 0.35
C LEU A 105 17.40 10.52 -0.26
N ASP A 106 16.29 10.99 0.29
CA ASP A 106 15.53 12.14 -0.24
C ASP A 106 15.14 13.11 0.88
N ASN A 107 15.57 14.37 0.79
CA ASN A 107 15.40 15.35 1.86
C ASN A 107 15.92 14.83 3.23
N VAL A 108 17.20 14.46 3.27
CA VAL A 108 17.87 13.97 4.49
C VAL A 108 18.87 15.02 5.00
N ARG A 109 18.56 15.60 6.17
CA ARG A 109 19.42 16.59 6.82
C ARG A 109 20.51 15.90 7.62
N LEU A 110 21.74 16.35 7.43
CA LEU A 110 22.93 15.88 8.14
C LEU A 110 23.50 17.01 8.97
N VAL A 111 23.90 16.71 10.21
CA VAL A 111 24.63 17.64 11.07
C VAL A 111 25.80 16.89 11.70
N ASN A 112 27.03 17.29 11.40
CA ASN A 112 28.25 16.64 11.89
C ASN A 112 28.31 15.12 11.59
N VAL A 113 27.89 14.72 10.38
CA VAL A 113 27.94 13.32 9.92
C VAL A 113 29.08 13.17 8.93
N ASN A 114 30.20 12.53 9.27
CA ASN A 114 31.39 12.50 8.40
C ASN A 114 31.14 11.80 7.06
N GLN A 115 30.53 10.63 7.09
CA GLN A 115 30.18 9.82 5.92
C GLN A 115 28.68 9.68 5.85
N ALA A 116 28.02 10.33 4.89
CA ALA A 116 26.60 10.15 4.67
C ALA A 116 26.31 8.69 4.28
N VAL A 117 27.12 8.15 3.37
CA VAL A 117 27.10 6.73 3.00
C VAL A 117 28.53 6.19 3.01
N ALA A 118 28.77 5.10 3.72
CA ALA A 118 30.04 4.37 3.75
C ALA A 118 29.84 2.92 3.30
N ASP A 119 30.87 2.31 2.75
CA ASP A 119 30.87 0.87 2.49
C ASP A 119 31.18 0.04 3.75
N ARG A 120 31.04 -1.28 3.65
CA ARG A 120 31.36 -2.21 4.74
C ARG A 120 32.82 -2.20 5.20
N ASN A 121 33.75 -1.71 4.36
CA ASN A 121 35.17 -1.61 4.66
C ASN A 121 35.53 -0.24 5.27
N GLY A 122 34.56 0.67 5.37
CA GLY A 122 34.73 2.04 5.90
C GLY A 122 35.09 3.09 4.85
N ASN A 123 35.10 2.74 3.55
CA ASN A 123 35.34 3.73 2.49
C ASN A 123 34.11 4.61 2.28
N THR A 124 34.32 5.89 2.00
CA THR A 124 33.22 6.83 1.71
C THR A 124 32.63 6.58 0.33
N ILE A 125 31.31 6.37 0.25
CA ILE A 125 30.54 6.36 -1.00
C ILE A 125 29.94 7.74 -1.26
N LEU A 126 29.34 8.36 -0.22
CA LEU A 126 28.83 9.72 -0.25
C LEU A 126 29.38 10.47 0.97
N ALA A 127 30.12 11.55 0.70
CA ALA A 127 30.62 12.42 1.77
C ALA A 127 29.47 13.08 2.53
N GLY A 128 29.61 13.20 3.84
CA GLY A 128 28.64 13.92 4.67
C GLY A 128 29.11 15.33 5.02
N GLY A 129 28.77 15.76 6.23
CA GLY A 129 29.12 17.03 6.84
C GLY A 129 27.92 17.58 7.60
N THR A 130 27.74 18.89 7.50
CA THR A 130 26.49 19.57 7.88
C THR A 130 25.86 20.12 6.61
N THR A 131 24.85 19.42 6.08
CA THR A 131 24.24 19.66 4.77
C THR A 131 22.86 18.98 4.69
N THR A 132 22.14 19.16 3.58
CA THR A 132 20.91 18.39 3.29
C THR A 132 21.05 17.70 1.94
N ILE A 133 20.92 16.37 1.95
CA ILE A 133 20.83 15.55 0.73
C ILE A 133 19.44 15.78 0.14
N GLN A 134 19.37 16.41 -1.03
CA GLN A 134 18.10 16.73 -1.69
C GLN A 134 17.45 15.48 -2.29
N SER A 135 18.18 14.76 -3.16
CA SER A 135 17.79 13.44 -3.67
C SER A 135 19.04 12.71 -4.19
N TRP A 136 19.31 11.53 -3.65
CA TRP A 136 20.48 10.71 -4.00
C TRP A 136 20.09 9.24 -4.04
N GLY A 137 20.51 8.52 -5.08
CA GLY A 137 20.15 7.13 -5.29
C GLY A 137 21.34 6.25 -5.61
N ARG A 138 21.21 4.96 -5.26
CA ARG A 138 22.10 3.89 -5.65
C ARG A 138 21.28 2.67 -6.08
N GLY A 139 21.42 2.26 -7.34
CA GLY A 139 20.70 1.15 -7.96
C GLY A 139 20.28 1.48 -9.39
N SER A 140 19.45 0.65 -10.00
CA SER A 140 18.94 0.84 -11.36
C SER A 140 18.12 2.12 -11.50
N TYR A 141 18.46 2.91 -12.50
CA TYR A 141 17.85 4.20 -12.80
C TYR A 141 17.35 4.25 -14.25
N TYR A 142 16.09 4.65 -14.41
CA TYR A 142 15.39 4.83 -15.69
C TYR A 142 14.85 6.27 -15.76
N VAL A 143 15.26 6.99 -16.81
CA VAL A 143 15.00 8.44 -16.96
C VAL A 143 13.79 8.78 -17.82
N ASP A 144 13.24 7.78 -18.52
CA ASP A 144 12.12 7.94 -19.42
C ASP A 144 11.50 6.57 -19.77
N GLU A 145 10.51 6.60 -20.64
CA GLU A 145 9.85 5.41 -21.17
C GLU A 145 10.62 4.76 -22.33
N SER A 146 11.90 5.13 -22.61
CA SER A 146 12.68 4.54 -23.72
C SER A 146 12.97 3.05 -23.53
N GLY A 147 13.00 2.60 -22.27
CA GLY A 147 13.40 1.26 -21.88
C GLY A 147 14.92 1.10 -21.68
N THR A 148 15.67 2.20 -21.65
CA THR A 148 17.11 2.19 -21.37
C THR A 148 17.35 2.57 -19.91
N GLY A 149 17.81 1.61 -19.10
CA GLY A 149 18.21 1.83 -17.71
C GLY A 149 19.67 1.52 -17.49
N SER A 150 20.23 2.06 -16.40
CA SER A 150 21.61 1.79 -15.98
C SER A 150 21.72 1.80 -14.47
N PHE A 151 22.70 1.08 -13.93
CA PHE A 151 23.08 1.23 -12.53
C PHE A 151 23.65 2.63 -12.29
N HIS A 152 23.11 3.35 -11.31
CA HIS A 152 23.52 4.70 -10.93
C HIS A 152 23.97 4.74 -9.47
N THR A 153 24.88 5.67 -9.15
CA THR A 153 25.25 5.99 -7.75
C THR A 153 25.58 7.46 -7.71
N GLY A 154 24.67 8.28 -7.20
CA GLY A 154 24.82 9.73 -7.27
C GLY A 154 23.50 10.48 -7.06
N ASP A 155 23.57 11.79 -7.28
CA ASP A 155 22.40 12.66 -7.21
C ASP A 155 21.35 12.24 -8.23
N LEU A 156 20.08 12.40 -7.84
CA LEU A 156 18.92 12.22 -8.69
C LEU A 156 18.20 13.56 -8.87
N PRO A 157 17.38 13.73 -9.93
CA PRO A 157 16.48 14.87 -10.05
C PRO A 157 15.63 15.05 -8.78
N VAL A 158 15.64 16.27 -8.22
CA VAL A 158 14.89 16.60 -7.00
C VAL A 158 13.39 16.61 -7.31
N PRO A 159 12.57 15.81 -6.61
CA PRO A 159 11.13 15.78 -6.81
C PRO A 159 10.51 17.15 -6.62
N GLN A 160 9.79 17.63 -7.64
CA GLN A 160 8.94 18.81 -7.52
C GLN A 160 7.66 18.42 -6.77
N LYS A 161 7.72 18.37 -5.44
CA LYS A 161 6.62 17.92 -4.56
C LYS A 161 5.49 18.96 -4.54
N SER A 162 4.24 18.51 -4.67
CA SER A 162 3.08 19.40 -4.68
C SER A 162 2.79 19.94 -3.29
N SER A 163 2.61 21.27 -3.15
CA SER A 163 2.55 21.93 -1.84
C SER A 163 1.38 21.45 -0.96
N ASN A 164 0.26 21.02 -1.55
CA ASN A 164 -0.87 20.46 -0.81
C ASN A 164 -0.59 19.08 -0.19
N LEU A 165 0.49 18.41 -0.58
CA LEU A 165 0.97 17.16 0.03
C LEU A 165 1.93 17.38 1.19
N LEU A 166 2.38 18.62 1.43
CA LEU A 166 3.50 18.93 2.33
C LEU A 166 3.06 19.61 3.63
N ASP A 167 3.80 19.36 4.71
CA ASP A 167 3.70 20.11 5.96
C ASP A 167 4.39 21.49 5.87
N GLY A 168 4.36 22.25 6.97
CA GLY A 168 4.99 23.58 7.04
C GLY A 168 6.51 23.59 6.91
N GLN A 169 7.15 22.42 6.97
CA GLN A 169 8.59 22.22 6.80
C GLN A 169 8.95 21.70 5.40
N GLY A 170 7.96 21.53 4.51
CA GLY A 170 8.17 21.01 3.16
C GLY A 170 8.35 19.49 3.08
N ARG A 171 8.06 18.76 4.17
CA ARG A 171 8.06 17.28 4.21
C ARG A 171 6.69 16.78 3.81
N PHE A 172 6.56 15.54 3.32
CA PHE A 172 5.21 14.98 3.11
C PHE A 172 4.44 14.97 4.44
N PHE A 173 3.23 15.51 4.42
CA PHE A 173 2.36 15.64 5.59
C PHE A 173 2.07 14.28 6.22
N THR A 174 2.13 14.22 7.55
CA THR A 174 1.83 13.01 8.33
C THR A 174 0.86 13.34 9.45
N ARG A 175 0.02 12.37 9.80
CA ARG A 175 -0.87 12.44 10.95
C ARG A 175 -1.03 11.02 11.52
N SER A 176 -0.57 10.82 12.75
CA SER A 176 -0.76 9.56 13.47
C SER A 176 -2.24 9.29 13.74
N ARG A 177 -2.56 8.00 13.95
CA ARG A 177 -3.89 7.55 14.35
C ARG A 177 -4.44 8.35 15.54
N PRO A 178 -5.62 8.98 15.42
CA PRO A 178 -6.30 9.62 16.54
C PRO A 178 -6.64 8.61 17.63
N GLN A 179 -6.22 8.84 18.88
CA GLN A 179 -6.59 8.01 20.04
C GLN A 179 -7.62 8.68 20.96
N TYR A 180 -7.92 9.95 20.73
CA TYR A 180 -8.94 10.72 21.46
C TYR A 180 -8.71 10.80 22.99
N GLU A 181 -7.46 10.92 23.41
CA GLU A 181 -6.99 10.82 24.80
C GLU A 181 -7.70 11.79 25.76
N ASN A 182 -8.14 12.95 25.24
CA ASN A 182 -8.81 13.99 26.00
C ASN A 182 -10.35 13.94 25.90
N VAL A 183 -10.92 12.92 25.26
CA VAL A 183 -12.38 12.75 25.14
C VAL A 183 -12.87 11.85 26.28
N PRO A 184 -13.77 12.32 27.17
CA PRO A 184 -14.32 11.47 28.22
C PRO A 184 -15.23 10.39 27.62
N ALA A 185 -15.47 9.30 28.36
CA ALA A 185 -16.35 8.21 27.91
C ALA A 185 -17.75 8.67 27.46
N SER A 186 -18.30 9.72 28.09
CA SER A 186 -19.59 10.32 27.70
C SER A 186 -19.59 10.99 26.31
N GLY A 187 -18.39 11.26 25.77
CA GLY A 187 -18.15 11.78 24.42
C GLY A 187 -18.20 10.71 23.32
N PHE A 188 -18.48 9.46 23.67
CA PHE A 188 -18.70 8.36 22.73
C PHE A 188 -20.18 7.99 22.63
N ALA A 189 -20.62 7.63 21.43
CA ALA A 189 -21.97 7.16 21.13
C ALA A 189 -21.88 5.70 20.68
N ASN A 190 -22.25 4.77 21.55
CA ASN A 190 -22.20 3.35 21.26
C ASN A 190 -23.33 2.97 20.29
N VAL A 191 -23.01 2.35 19.14
CA VAL A 191 -24.01 1.93 18.14
C VAL A 191 -25.06 0.96 18.71
N LYS A 192 -24.75 0.22 19.77
CA LYS A 192 -25.71 -0.67 20.45
C LYS A 192 -26.83 0.09 21.17
N ASP A 193 -26.59 1.33 21.60
CA ASP A 193 -27.62 2.19 22.18
C ASP A 193 -28.66 2.65 21.14
N TYR A 194 -28.32 2.53 19.84
CA TYR A 194 -29.20 2.82 18.70
C TYR A 194 -29.85 1.54 18.14
N GLY A 195 -29.61 0.38 18.76
CA GLY A 195 -30.21 -0.90 18.41
C GLY A 195 -29.37 -1.80 17.50
N ALA A 196 -28.11 -1.44 17.20
CA ALA A 196 -27.21 -2.33 16.48
C ALA A 196 -26.87 -3.53 17.36
N ARG A 197 -26.85 -4.73 16.78
CA ARG A 197 -26.60 -5.97 17.52
C ARG A 197 -25.14 -6.41 17.43
N GLY A 198 -24.55 -6.33 16.24
CA GLY A 198 -23.19 -6.82 16.00
C GLY A 198 -23.06 -8.34 16.11
N ASP A 199 -24.14 -9.09 15.83
CA ASP A 199 -24.22 -10.55 16.00
C ASP A 199 -23.92 -11.38 14.72
N GLY A 200 -23.58 -10.70 13.63
CA GLY A 200 -23.26 -11.29 12.33
C GLY A 200 -24.46 -11.84 11.56
N GLN A 201 -25.68 -11.62 12.05
CA GLN A 201 -26.91 -12.18 11.51
C GLN A 201 -27.96 -11.11 11.21
N ASN A 202 -28.24 -10.26 12.18
CA ASN A 202 -29.24 -9.21 12.07
C ASN A 202 -28.73 -8.03 11.26
N ASP A 203 -29.63 -7.43 10.47
CA ASP A 203 -29.36 -6.21 9.74
C ASP A 203 -29.28 -5.02 10.68
N ASP A 204 -28.08 -4.45 10.79
CA ASP A 204 -27.75 -3.32 11.66
C ASP A 204 -27.77 -1.97 10.93
N SER A 205 -28.13 -1.95 9.64
CA SER A 205 -27.96 -0.76 8.78
C SER A 205 -28.71 0.47 9.29
N ASN A 206 -29.94 0.29 9.78
CA ASN A 206 -30.75 1.40 10.30
C ASN A 206 -30.17 1.98 11.58
N ALA A 207 -29.79 1.12 12.53
CA ALA A 207 -29.24 1.53 13.81
C ALA A 207 -27.90 2.26 13.63
N ILE A 208 -27.04 1.74 12.77
CA ILE A 208 -25.76 2.36 12.42
C ILE A 208 -25.97 3.71 11.77
N GLN A 209 -26.84 3.80 10.75
CA GLN A 209 -27.11 5.07 10.08
C GLN A 209 -27.66 6.11 11.06
N GLU A 210 -28.54 5.71 11.98
CA GLU A 210 -29.10 6.61 13.01
C GLU A 210 -28.03 7.10 13.98
N ALA A 211 -27.16 6.21 14.47
CA ALA A 211 -26.05 6.57 15.35
C ALA A 211 -25.13 7.61 14.70
N ILE A 212 -24.82 7.44 13.41
CA ILE A 212 -24.01 8.40 12.65
C ILE A 212 -24.74 9.72 12.47
N ASN A 213 -26.01 9.70 12.07
CA ASN A 213 -26.80 10.91 11.83
C ASN A 213 -26.93 11.77 13.09
N GLN A 214 -27.22 11.15 14.25
CA GLN A 214 -27.39 11.88 15.51
C GLN A 214 -26.08 12.43 16.09
N ASN A 215 -24.92 11.92 15.66
CA ASN A 215 -23.62 12.30 16.22
C ASN A 215 -22.68 12.97 15.20
N ARG A 216 -23.19 13.39 14.03
CA ARG A 216 -22.45 14.24 13.09
C ARG A 216 -22.02 15.53 13.80
N ASN A 217 -20.73 15.88 13.72
CA ASN A 217 -20.12 17.01 14.46
C ASN A 217 -20.27 16.94 15.99
N GLY A 218 -20.58 15.76 16.53
CA GLY A 218 -20.89 15.55 17.94
C GLY A 218 -19.95 14.53 18.57
N LYS A 219 -20.54 13.48 19.14
CA LYS A 219 -19.80 12.39 19.78
C LYS A 219 -19.06 11.54 18.75
N ILE A 220 -18.05 10.82 19.21
CA ILE A 220 -17.39 9.79 18.42
C ILE A 220 -18.30 8.56 18.39
N VAL A 221 -18.70 8.12 17.20
CA VAL A 221 -19.48 6.89 17.05
C VAL A 221 -18.57 5.71 17.35
N TYR A 222 -18.96 4.93 18.35
CA TYR A 222 -18.19 3.81 18.85
C TYR A 222 -18.85 2.49 18.45
N PHE A 223 -18.09 1.64 17.78
CA PHE A 223 -18.47 0.27 17.44
C PHE A 223 -17.82 -0.67 18.44
N PRO A 224 -18.59 -1.29 19.36
CA PRO A 224 -18.08 -2.41 20.14
C PRO A 224 -17.68 -3.57 19.22
N HIS A 225 -16.84 -4.47 19.72
CA HIS A 225 -16.49 -5.70 19.03
C HIS A 225 -17.74 -6.45 18.58
N GLY A 226 -17.74 -6.92 17.34
CA GLY A 226 -18.86 -7.62 16.75
C GLY A 226 -18.87 -7.56 15.23
N SER A 227 -19.81 -8.30 14.65
CA SER A 227 -20.02 -8.38 13.20
C SER A 227 -21.36 -7.75 12.85
N TYR A 228 -21.33 -6.61 12.17
CA TYR A 228 -22.49 -5.79 11.84
C TYR A 228 -22.88 -6.05 10.38
N VAL A 229 -24.02 -6.71 10.14
CA VAL A 229 -24.50 -6.96 8.77
C VAL A 229 -25.13 -5.69 8.23
N ILE A 230 -24.69 -5.28 7.04
CA ILE A 230 -25.15 -4.09 6.34
C ILE A 230 -25.82 -4.52 5.04
N THR A 231 -27.10 -4.19 4.87
CA THR A 231 -27.91 -4.57 3.70
C THR A 231 -28.25 -3.40 2.79
N LYS A 232 -27.78 -2.20 3.12
CA LYS A 232 -27.91 -0.97 2.33
C LYS A 232 -26.75 -0.01 2.58
N THR A 233 -26.54 0.92 1.66
CA THR A 233 -25.52 1.96 1.81
C THR A 233 -25.68 2.74 3.12
N ILE A 234 -24.59 2.85 3.87
CA ILE A 234 -24.43 3.75 5.01
C ILE A 234 -23.73 5.01 4.54
N ASN A 235 -24.39 6.16 4.73
CA ASN A 235 -23.83 7.47 4.40
C ASN A 235 -23.06 7.99 5.62
N ILE A 236 -21.79 8.34 5.41
CA ILE A 236 -20.91 8.94 6.41
C ILE A 236 -20.75 10.42 6.05
N PRO A 237 -21.51 11.34 6.67
CA PRO A 237 -21.42 12.75 6.35
C PRO A 237 -20.12 13.37 6.90
N GLY A 238 -19.70 14.50 6.33
CA GLY A 238 -18.62 15.32 6.88
C GLY A 238 -18.93 15.74 8.33
N GLY A 239 -17.92 15.73 9.18
CA GLY A 239 -18.01 15.90 10.63
C GLY A 239 -18.08 14.59 11.43
N SER A 240 -18.05 13.43 10.77
CA SER A 240 -18.14 12.14 11.44
C SER A 240 -16.80 11.69 12.02
N LYS A 241 -16.82 11.17 13.25
CA LYS A 241 -15.69 10.46 13.87
C LYS A 241 -16.17 9.09 14.31
N ILE A 242 -15.50 8.05 13.84
CA ILE A 242 -15.91 6.66 14.02
C ILE A 242 -14.70 5.84 14.48
N THR A 243 -14.90 5.06 15.54
CA THR A 243 -13.87 4.16 16.06
C THR A 243 -14.45 2.81 16.43
N GLY A 244 -13.70 1.74 16.21
CA GLY A 244 -14.07 0.40 16.63
C GLY A 244 -13.28 -0.09 17.84
N GLU A 245 -13.77 -1.17 18.43
CA GLU A 245 -13.11 -1.94 19.48
C GLU A 245 -12.50 -3.21 18.87
N LEU A 246 -11.20 -3.15 18.51
CA LEU A 246 -10.44 -4.26 17.94
C LEU A 246 -11.07 -4.85 16.67
N TRP A 247 -12.01 -5.79 16.82
CA TRP A 247 -12.65 -6.55 15.74
C TRP A 247 -14.08 -6.07 15.49
N SER A 248 -14.21 -4.81 15.06
CA SER A 248 -15.49 -4.23 14.65
C SER A 248 -15.69 -4.40 13.14
N ILE A 249 -16.40 -5.46 12.75
CA ILE A 249 -16.51 -5.87 11.34
C ILE A 249 -17.83 -5.38 10.75
N LEU A 250 -17.76 -4.56 9.71
CA LEU A 250 -18.90 -4.12 8.91
C LEU A 250 -18.99 -4.99 7.65
N MET A 251 -20.09 -5.73 7.50
CA MET A 251 -20.22 -6.78 6.47
C MET A 251 -21.33 -6.45 5.48
N ALA A 252 -20.98 -6.09 4.24
CA ALA A 252 -21.95 -5.92 3.16
C ALA A 252 -22.62 -7.27 2.84
N SER A 253 -23.94 -7.28 2.71
CA SER A 253 -24.71 -8.47 2.34
C SER A 253 -26.07 -8.13 1.74
N GLY A 254 -26.72 -9.11 1.11
CA GLY A 254 -28.08 -8.95 0.57
C GLY A 254 -28.15 -8.31 -0.82
N ASN A 255 -29.38 -8.15 -1.32
CA ASN A 255 -29.67 -7.86 -2.73
C ASN A 255 -29.13 -6.51 -3.23
N VAL A 256 -28.89 -5.54 -2.34
CA VAL A 256 -28.33 -4.23 -2.73
C VAL A 256 -26.92 -4.39 -3.31
N PHE A 257 -26.18 -5.39 -2.88
CA PHE A 257 -24.78 -5.61 -3.26
C PHE A 257 -24.59 -6.84 -4.17
N SER A 258 -25.65 -7.34 -4.82
CA SER A 258 -25.57 -8.58 -5.60
C SER A 258 -25.31 -8.41 -7.10
N ASP A 259 -25.43 -7.19 -7.66
CA ASP A 259 -25.27 -6.96 -9.10
C ASP A 259 -23.94 -6.23 -9.42
N PRO A 260 -22.94 -6.93 -10.01
CA PRO A 260 -21.68 -6.31 -10.41
C PRO A 260 -21.82 -5.33 -11.59
N ASN A 261 -22.96 -5.30 -12.30
CA ASN A 261 -23.22 -4.32 -13.36
C ASN A 261 -23.84 -3.02 -12.82
N SER A 262 -24.28 -3.03 -11.56
CA SER A 262 -24.81 -1.87 -10.85
C SER A 262 -24.24 -1.81 -9.42
N PRO A 263 -22.90 -1.70 -9.28
CA PRO A 263 -22.26 -1.77 -7.98
C PRO A 263 -22.73 -0.65 -7.05
N GLN A 264 -22.85 -0.95 -5.76
CA GLN A 264 -23.32 -0.04 -4.72
C GLN A 264 -22.28 0.11 -3.62
N PRO A 265 -22.06 1.32 -3.08
CA PRO A 265 -21.18 1.50 -1.94
C PRO A 265 -21.80 0.94 -0.66
N MET A 266 -21.05 0.17 0.13
CA MET A 266 -21.44 -0.18 1.51
C MET A 266 -21.29 1.05 2.39
N LEU A 267 -20.11 1.66 2.44
CA LEU A 267 -19.89 2.96 3.05
C LEU A 267 -19.70 4.01 1.97
N LYS A 268 -20.57 5.02 1.97
CA LYS A 268 -20.44 6.22 1.14
C LYS A 268 -19.96 7.37 2.02
N VAL A 269 -18.68 7.72 1.92
CA VAL A 269 -18.04 8.75 2.73
C VAL A 269 -18.12 10.10 2.03
N GLY A 270 -19.01 10.94 2.55
CA GLY A 270 -19.43 12.20 1.97
C GLY A 270 -20.22 12.05 0.67
N ASP A 271 -20.89 13.14 0.29
CA ASP A 271 -21.38 13.34 -1.07
C ASP A 271 -20.30 13.89 -2.00
N SER A 272 -20.47 13.69 -3.31
CA SER A 272 -19.55 14.29 -4.30
C SER A 272 -19.57 15.82 -4.18
N GLY A 273 -18.39 16.41 -3.99
CA GLY A 273 -18.23 17.84 -3.76
C GLY A 273 -18.39 18.28 -2.30
N GLU A 274 -18.68 17.37 -1.37
CA GLU A 274 -18.68 17.67 0.06
C GLU A 274 -17.26 17.94 0.56
N VAL A 275 -17.12 18.98 1.38
CA VAL A 275 -15.86 19.36 2.05
C VAL A 275 -16.07 19.28 3.56
N GLY A 276 -15.16 18.60 4.27
CA GLY A 276 -15.20 18.48 5.72
C GLY A 276 -14.25 17.43 6.26
N SER A 277 -14.32 17.19 7.57
CA SER A 277 -13.50 16.16 8.25
C SER A 277 -14.22 14.82 8.35
N VAL A 278 -13.52 13.71 8.21
CA VAL A 278 -14.01 12.36 8.58
C VAL A 278 -12.85 11.57 9.19
N GLU A 279 -13.06 10.95 10.33
CA GLU A 279 -12.06 10.10 10.98
C GLU A 279 -12.62 8.69 11.15
N LEU A 280 -12.00 7.69 10.50
CA LEU A 280 -12.31 6.27 10.70
C LEU A 280 -11.10 5.58 11.34
N THR A 281 -11.32 4.83 12.42
CA THR A 281 -10.25 4.14 13.16
C THR A 281 -10.69 2.74 13.62
N GLU A 282 -9.80 1.74 13.61
CA GLU A 282 -10.04 0.41 14.22
C GLU A 282 -11.30 -0.32 13.68
N LEU A 283 -11.53 -0.26 12.37
CA LEU A 283 -12.67 -0.93 11.70
C LEU A 283 -12.20 -1.98 10.71
N MET A 284 -13.05 -2.99 10.49
CA MET A 284 -12.85 -3.96 9.41
C MET A 284 -14.01 -3.89 8.44
N PHE A 285 -13.74 -3.68 7.16
CA PHE A 285 -14.72 -3.69 6.07
C PHE A 285 -14.69 -5.06 5.39
N SER A 286 -15.84 -5.69 5.25
CA SER A 286 -15.93 -7.05 4.73
C SER A 286 -17.25 -7.29 4.00
N THR A 287 -17.44 -8.51 3.54
CA THR A 287 -18.67 -9.01 2.93
C THR A 287 -19.10 -10.30 3.61
N LYS A 288 -20.40 -10.46 3.80
CA LYS A 288 -21.03 -11.76 4.03
C LYS A 288 -21.58 -12.23 2.70
N GLY A 289 -20.80 -13.07 2.03
CA GLY A 289 -20.91 -13.35 0.61
C GLY A 289 -22.09 -14.24 0.21
N PRO A 290 -22.36 -14.31 -1.11
CA PRO A 290 -21.74 -13.51 -2.17
C PRO A 290 -22.22 -12.05 -2.19
N ALA A 291 -21.34 -11.11 -2.56
CA ALA A 291 -21.66 -9.68 -2.69
C ALA A 291 -20.90 -9.01 -3.86
N PRO A 292 -20.99 -9.53 -5.10
CA PRO A 292 -20.17 -9.08 -6.23
C PRO A 292 -20.44 -7.64 -6.70
N GLY A 293 -21.52 -7.00 -6.24
CA GLY A 293 -21.83 -5.59 -6.47
C GLY A 293 -21.36 -4.67 -5.33
N ALA A 294 -20.68 -5.16 -4.30
CA ALA A 294 -20.24 -4.33 -3.19
C ALA A 294 -18.98 -3.52 -3.54
N THR A 295 -19.07 -2.20 -3.51
CA THR A 295 -17.91 -1.32 -3.30
C THR A 295 -17.81 -1.06 -1.80
N LEU A 296 -16.80 -1.58 -1.09
CA LEU A 296 -16.83 -1.54 0.38
C LEU A 296 -16.74 -0.13 0.94
N VAL A 297 -15.82 0.69 0.42
CA VAL A 297 -15.71 2.10 0.78
C VAL A 297 -15.61 2.94 -0.49
N GLN A 298 -16.60 3.82 -0.70
CA GLN A 298 -16.53 4.89 -1.68
C GLN A 298 -16.27 6.22 -0.96
N TRP A 299 -15.13 6.83 -1.26
CA TRP A 299 -14.62 8.04 -0.65
C TRP A 299 -14.81 9.24 -1.58
N ASN A 300 -15.80 10.07 -1.25
CA ASN A 300 -16.16 11.26 -2.03
C ASN A 300 -15.71 12.56 -1.36
N ILE A 301 -15.62 12.57 -0.03
CA ILE A 301 -15.35 13.78 0.73
C ILE A 301 -13.95 14.33 0.42
N LYS A 302 -13.86 15.65 0.37
CA LYS A 302 -12.60 16.39 0.40
C LYS A 302 -12.33 16.91 1.81
N GLY A 303 -11.13 16.66 2.32
CA GLY A 303 -10.68 17.21 3.60
C GLY A 303 -10.70 18.74 3.59
N ASP A 304 -11.26 19.33 4.65
CA ASP A 304 -11.21 20.79 4.90
C ASP A 304 -9.84 21.27 5.38
N SER A 305 -8.99 20.36 5.86
CA SER A 305 -7.57 20.57 6.13
C SER A 305 -6.77 19.28 5.87
N GLN A 306 -5.43 19.37 5.84
CA GLN A 306 -4.59 18.20 5.65
C GLN A 306 -4.85 17.14 6.73
N GLY A 307 -5.09 15.89 6.30
CA GLY A 307 -5.38 14.77 7.20
C GLY A 307 -6.69 14.85 7.98
N SER A 308 -7.58 15.82 7.74
CA SER A 308 -8.86 15.89 8.47
C SER A 308 -9.89 14.87 7.99
N ALA A 309 -9.74 14.38 6.76
CA ALA A 309 -10.47 13.26 6.21
C ALA A 309 -9.52 12.08 6.03
N GLY A 310 -9.69 11.00 6.79
CA GLY A 310 -8.79 9.85 6.72
C GLY A 310 -9.25 8.58 7.44
N ILE A 311 -8.44 7.55 7.25
CA ILE A 311 -8.60 6.19 7.77
C ILE A 311 -7.27 5.75 8.40
N TRP A 312 -7.33 5.21 9.62
CA TRP A 312 -6.17 4.64 10.33
C TRP A 312 -6.54 3.29 10.92
N ASP A 313 -5.70 2.26 10.73
CA ASP A 313 -5.99 0.91 11.24
C ASP A 313 -7.41 0.45 10.88
N CYS A 314 -7.83 0.73 9.64
CA CYS A 314 -9.02 0.09 9.10
C CYS A 314 -8.64 -0.75 7.90
N HIS A 315 -9.14 -1.97 7.88
CA HIS A 315 -8.70 -2.99 6.95
C HIS A 315 -9.90 -3.53 6.17
N PHE A 316 -9.71 -3.81 4.89
CA PHE A 316 -10.65 -4.59 4.10
C PHE A 316 -10.22 -6.04 4.19
N ARG A 317 -11.10 -6.90 4.69
CA ARG A 317 -10.83 -8.33 4.81
C ARG A 317 -11.99 -9.07 4.17
N VAL A 318 -11.82 -9.54 2.94
CA VAL A 318 -12.90 -10.07 2.12
C VAL A 318 -12.79 -11.59 2.00
N GLY A 319 -13.64 -12.30 2.74
CA GLY A 319 -13.63 -13.75 2.82
C GLY A 319 -12.57 -14.31 3.77
N GLY A 320 -12.46 -15.64 3.85
CA GLY A 320 -11.40 -16.33 4.58
C GLY A 320 -11.49 -16.30 6.10
N PHE A 321 -12.65 -15.98 6.69
CA PHE A 321 -12.84 -16.06 8.15
C PHE A 321 -14.30 -16.33 8.52
N ALA A 322 -14.53 -16.72 9.77
CA ALA A 322 -15.82 -17.08 10.32
C ALA A 322 -16.87 -15.97 10.13
N GLY A 323 -18.03 -16.36 9.60
CA GLY A 323 -19.17 -15.45 9.39
C GLY A 323 -19.27 -14.87 7.97
N THR A 324 -18.19 -14.91 7.18
CA THR A 324 -18.18 -14.41 5.79
C THR A 324 -18.97 -15.28 4.82
N GLN A 325 -19.17 -16.57 5.13
CA GLN A 325 -19.66 -17.60 4.18
C GLN A 325 -18.76 -17.80 2.95
N LEU A 326 -17.51 -17.33 3.03
CA LEU A 326 -16.50 -17.36 1.99
C LEU A 326 -15.24 -18.05 2.53
N GLN A 327 -15.45 -19.22 3.15
CA GLN A 327 -14.42 -20.02 3.81
C GLN A 327 -14.08 -21.25 2.97
N TYR A 328 -13.13 -22.06 3.44
CA TYR A 328 -12.66 -23.25 2.71
C TYR A 328 -13.79 -24.20 2.30
N SER A 329 -14.82 -24.36 3.15
CA SER A 329 -15.97 -25.23 2.83
C SER A 329 -16.79 -24.77 1.62
N GLN A 330 -16.79 -23.47 1.31
CA GLN A 330 -17.55 -22.89 0.20
C GLN A 330 -16.66 -22.60 -1.01
N CYS A 331 -15.41 -22.22 -0.77
CA CYS A 331 -14.50 -21.64 -1.74
C CYS A 331 -13.12 -22.34 -1.80
N PRO A 332 -13.06 -23.69 -1.86
CA PRO A 332 -11.77 -24.38 -1.86
C PRO A 332 -10.94 -24.02 -3.10
N ARG A 333 -9.61 -23.99 -2.95
CA ARG A 333 -8.69 -23.77 -4.09
C ARG A 333 -8.85 -24.80 -5.22
N GLY A 334 -8.37 -24.44 -6.40
CA GLY A 334 -8.22 -25.35 -7.55
C GLY A 334 -9.53 -25.75 -8.23
N GLN A 335 -10.65 -25.11 -7.87
CA GLN A 335 -11.89 -25.20 -8.61
C GLN A 335 -11.90 -24.17 -9.76
N GLY A 336 -12.68 -24.43 -10.82
CA GLY A 336 -13.06 -23.38 -11.77
C GLY A 336 -13.89 -22.27 -11.08
N TYR A 337 -14.42 -21.31 -11.84
CA TYR A 337 -15.21 -20.23 -11.25
C TYR A 337 -16.37 -20.76 -10.37
N VAL A 338 -16.39 -20.31 -9.11
CA VAL A 338 -17.41 -20.66 -8.12
C VAL A 338 -18.28 -19.42 -7.81
N PRO A 339 -19.53 -19.33 -8.31
CA PRO A 339 -20.34 -18.12 -8.17
C PRO A 339 -20.58 -17.64 -6.74
N GLN A 340 -20.75 -18.55 -5.77
CA GLN A 340 -20.92 -18.16 -4.36
C GLN A 340 -19.68 -17.49 -3.75
N CYS A 341 -18.52 -17.59 -4.40
CA CYS A 341 -17.26 -17.00 -3.96
C CYS A 341 -16.98 -15.63 -4.58
N ALA A 342 -17.94 -15.08 -5.35
CA ALA A 342 -17.88 -13.72 -5.86
C ALA A 342 -18.15 -12.73 -4.72
N ALA A 343 -17.08 -12.13 -4.20
CA ALA A 343 -17.08 -11.54 -2.88
C ALA A 343 -17.30 -10.03 -2.89
N ALA A 344 -16.63 -9.27 -3.76
CA ALA A 344 -16.79 -7.82 -3.83
C ALA A 344 -16.52 -7.26 -5.24
N PHE A 345 -17.12 -6.12 -5.56
CA PHE A 345 -16.84 -5.38 -6.78
C PHE A 345 -15.50 -4.63 -6.69
N MET A 346 -15.31 -3.90 -5.59
CA MET A 346 -14.16 -3.05 -5.32
C MET A 346 -13.96 -2.87 -3.82
N LEU A 347 -12.71 -2.81 -3.35
CA LEU A 347 -12.42 -2.57 -1.94
C LEU A 347 -12.50 -1.08 -1.60
N LEU A 348 -11.65 -0.25 -2.20
CA LEU A 348 -11.61 1.19 -1.95
C LEU A 348 -11.70 2.00 -3.25
N HIS A 349 -12.63 2.95 -3.30
CA HIS A 349 -12.77 3.93 -4.38
C HIS A 349 -12.59 5.35 -3.86
N VAL A 350 -11.44 5.98 -4.12
CA VAL A 350 -11.26 7.42 -3.94
C VAL A 350 -11.67 8.13 -5.22
N THR A 351 -12.85 8.73 -5.21
CA THR A 351 -13.45 9.33 -6.41
C THR A 351 -12.74 10.61 -6.84
N ALA A 352 -13.07 11.11 -8.03
CA ALA A 352 -12.52 12.35 -8.59
C ALA A 352 -12.60 13.59 -7.66
N ALA A 353 -13.65 13.69 -6.86
CA ALA A 353 -13.84 14.81 -5.93
C ALA A 353 -13.14 14.61 -4.58
N GLY A 354 -12.79 13.36 -4.23
CA GLY A 354 -12.33 13.00 -2.89
C GLY A 354 -10.86 13.37 -2.64
N SER A 355 -10.51 13.56 -1.38
CA SER A 355 -9.13 13.66 -0.90
C SER A 355 -9.02 12.95 0.44
N GLY A 356 -7.88 12.36 0.80
CA GLY A 356 -7.83 11.59 2.04
C GLY A 356 -6.45 11.14 2.49
N TYR A 357 -6.36 10.82 3.77
CA TYR A 357 -5.18 10.26 4.42
C TYR A 357 -5.49 8.81 4.84
N PHE A 358 -4.77 7.84 4.29
CA PHE A 358 -5.01 6.41 4.53
C PHE A 358 -3.73 5.80 5.08
N GLU A 359 -3.78 5.36 6.34
CA GLU A 359 -2.61 4.86 7.06
C GLU A 359 -2.88 3.48 7.66
N ASN A 360 -1.93 2.57 7.46
CA ASN A 360 -2.02 1.17 7.87
C ASN A 360 -3.34 0.52 7.40
N VAL A 361 -3.61 0.62 6.09
CA VAL A 361 -4.81 0.04 5.47
C VAL A 361 -4.41 -1.22 4.70
N TRP A 362 -4.98 -2.36 5.10
CA TRP A 362 -4.79 -3.63 4.39
C TRP A 362 -6.07 -3.98 3.64
N ALA A 363 -6.02 -3.97 2.31
CA ALA A 363 -7.13 -4.27 1.41
C ALA A 363 -6.99 -5.69 0.84
N TRP A 364 -7.36 -6.68 1.64
CA TRP A 364 -7.10 -8.09 1.38
C TRP A 364 -8.34 -8.83 0.91
N THR A 365 -8.21 -9.46 -0.26
CA THR A 365 -9.12 -10.52 -0.70
C THR A 365 -8.52 -11.86 -0.33
N ALA A 366 -9.28 -12.71 0.37
CA ALA A 366 -8.68 -13.87 1.02
C ALA A 366 -8.09 -14.90 0.06
N ASP A 367 -6.80 -15.20 0.27
CA ASP A 367 -6.07 -16.28 -0.41
C ASP A 367 -6.10 -17.61 0.38
N HIS A 368 -6.36 -17.54 1.70
CA HIS A 368 -6.51 -18.70 2.58
C HIS A 368 -7.58 -18.47 3.66
N ASP A 369 -8.04 -19.57 4.27
CA ASP A 369 -8.97 -19.55 5.40
C ASP A 369 -8.20 -19.39 6.72
N LEU A 370 -8.48 -18.31 7.44
CA LEU A 370 -7.88 -17.95 8.72
C LEU A 370 -8.44 -18.77 9.89
N ASP A 371 -9.67 -19.30 9.75
CA ASP A 371 -10.41 -19.92 10.85
C ASP A 371 -10.61 -21.43 10.67
N ASN A 372 -9.86 -22.07 9.77
CA ASN A 372 -9.85 -23.53 9.61
C ASN A 372 -8.71 -24.23 10.38
N GLY A 373 -8.19 -23.57 11.42
CA GLY A 373 -7.15 -24.08 12.31
C GLY A 373 -5.75 -24.00 11.69
N LEU A 374 -4.87 -24.95 12.04
CA LEU A 374 -3.49 -24.98 11.53
C LEU A 374 -3.39 -25.37 10.05
N ALA A 375 -4.50 -25.75 9.42
CA ALA A 375 -4.52 -26.14 8.02
C ALA A 375 -4.33 -24.95 7.07
N GLN A 376 -4.75 -23.74 7.47
CA GLN A 376 -4.66 -22.48 6.72
C GLN A 376 -4.89 -22.69 5.22
N SER A 377 -5.98 -23.38 4.88
CA SER A 377 -6.13 -23.91 3.54
C SER A 377 -6.41 -22.79 2.55
N GLN A 378 -5.69 -22.80 1.44
CA GLN A 378 -5.88 -21.85 0.35
C GLN A 378 -7.31 -21.93 -0.22
N ILE A 379 -7.85 -20.78 -0.58
CA ILE A 379 -9.21 -20.57 -1.10
C ILE A 379 -9.20 -19.69 -2.35
N SER A 380 -10.22 -19.84 -3.19
CA SER A 380 -10.43 -19.00 -4.38
C SER A 380 -11.59 -18.03 -4.14
N ILE A 381 -11.28 -16.79 -3.78
CA ILE A 381 -12.24 -15.69 -3.62
C ILE A 381 -12.11 -14.69 -4.77
N TYR A 382 -13.23 -14.21 -5.30
CA TYR A 382 -13.26 -13.34 -6.47
C TYR A 382 -13.69 -11.91 -6.09
N THR A 383 -12.70 -11.01 -5.99
CA THR A 383 -12.92 -9.56 -5.88
C THR A 383 -12.44 -8.88 -7.15
N GLY A 384 -13.26 -8.00 -7.72
CA GLY A 384 -12.91 -7.31 -8.96
C GLY A 384 -11.66 -6.43 -8.82
N ARG A 385 -11.71 -5.44 -7.92
CA ARG A 385 -10.72 -4.35 -7.85
C ARG A 385 -10.26 -4.12 -6.41
N GLY A 386 -8.97 -3.82 -6.24
CA GLY A 386 -8.42 -3.40 -4.96
C GLY A 386 -8.73 -1.94 -4.66
N VAL A 387 -7.72 -1.09 -4.85
CA VAL A 387 -7.77 0.36 -4.59
C VAL A 387 -7.77 1.13 -5.92
N LEU A 388 -8.82 1.92 -6.15
CA LEU A 388 -8.91 2.89 -7.24
C LEU A 388 -8.85 4.31 -6.68
N VAL A 389 -7.95 5.13 -7.23
CA VAL A 389 -7.85 6.56 -6.92
C VAL A 389 -8.00 7.37 -8.21
N GLU A 390 -9.00 8.24 -8.23
CA GLU A 390 -9.31 9.13 -9.35
C GLU A 390 -9.23 10.61 -8.95
N SER A 391 -8.86 10.90 -7.70
CA SER A 391 -8.85 12.26 -7.14
C SER A 391 -8.16 13.26 -8.07
N GLN A 392 -8.92 14.20 -8.63
CA GLN A 392 -8.41 15.13 -9.64
C GLN A 392 -7.74 16.36 -9.02
N THR A 393 -7.89 16.55 -7.70
CA THR A 393 -7.25 17.67 -6.99
C THR A 393 -6.32 17.21 -5.87
N GLY A 394 -6.47 15.98 -5.37
CA GLY A 394 -5.83 15.52 -4.15
C GLY A 394 -6.13 16.46 -2.96
N PRO A 395 -5.28 16.45 -1.92
CA PRO A 395 -4.18 15.51 -1.72
C PRO A 395 -4.67 14.11 -1.31
N VAL A 396 -3.96 13.08 -1.78
CA VAL A 396 -4.14 11.70 -1.30
C VAL A 396 -2.82 11.18 -0.75
N TRP A 397 -2.84 10.69 0.49
CA TRP A 397 -1.69 10.02 1.11
C TRP A 397 -2.03 8.56 1.42
N LEU A 398 -1.21 7.65 0.91
CA LEU A 398 -1.29 6.22 1.20
C LEU A 398 -0.04 5.79 1.98
N TYR A 399 -0.16 5.68 3.30
CA TYR A 399 0.90 5.31 4.23
C TYR A 399 0.78 3.84 4.66
N GLY A 400 1.70 3.01 4.18
CA GLY A 400 1.82 1.61 4.54
C GLY A 400 0.60 0.81 4.12
N THR A 401 0.02 1.12 2.97
CA THR A 401 -1.18 0.44 2.47
C THR A 401 -0.82 -0.83 1.72
N GLN A 402 -1.66 -1.85 1.81
CA GLN A 402 -1.53 -3.09 1.04
C GLN A 402 -2.84 -3.38 0.31
N SER A 403 -2.78 -3.91 -0.91
CA SER A 403 -3.97 -4.34 -1.65
C SER A 403 -3.65 -5.64 -2.37
N GLU A 404 -4.40 -6.70 -2.13
CA GLU A 404 -3.98 -8.04 -2.54
C GLU A 404 -5.13 -8.88 -3.09
N HIS A 405 -4.77 -9.71 -4.06
CA HIS A 405 -5.58 -10.79 -4.62
C HIS A 405 -6.87 -10.32 -5.31
N ASN A 406 -6.83 -9.14 -5.91
CA ASN A 406 -7.92 -8.60 -6.72
C ASN A 406 -7.69 -8.88 -8.22
N ILE A 407 -8.77 -9.02 -8.99
CA ILE A 407 -8.73 -9.57 -10.35
C ILE A 407 -8.07 -8.66 -11.37
N PHE A 408 -8.44 -7.38 -11.39
CA PHE A 408 -7.97 -6.44 -12.40
C PHE A 408 -6.67 -5.78 -11.97
N TYR A 409 -6.65 -5.26 -10.75
CA TYR A 409 -5.51 -4.55 -10.20
C TYR A 409 -5.57 -4.50 -8.68
N GLN A 410 -4.39 -4.43 -8.08
CA GLN A 410 -4.24 -4.12 -6.67
C GLN A 410 -4.36 -2.61 -6.45
N TYR A 411 -3.67 -1.82 -7.26
CA TYR A 411 -3.78 -0.36 -7.28
C TYR A 411 -3.99 0.17 -8.69
N GLN A 412 -4.87 1.15 -8.82
CA GLN A 412 -5.02 1.96 -10.01
C GLN A 412 -5.12 3.44 -9.63
N LEU A 413 -4.26 4.25 -10.23
CA LEU A 413 -4.41 5.70 -10.29
C LEU A 413 -4.88 6.04 -11.70
N ASP A 414 -6.07 6.62 -11.83
CA ASP A 414 -6.62 7.01 -13.13
C ASP A 414 -7.06 8.46 -13.14
N ASN A 415 -6.50 9.27 -14.04
CA ASN A 415 -6.72 10.72 -14.11
C ASN A 415 -6.48 11.43 -12.75
N ALA A 416 -5.66 10.84 -11.88
CA ALA A 416 -5.45 11.30 -10.51
C ALA A 416 -4.37 12.38 -10.45
N GLN A 417 -4.45 13.27 -9.46
CA GLN A 417 -3.48 14.32 -9.21
C GLN A 417 -3.09 14.43 -7.74
N ASN A 418 -1.81 14.72 -7.48
CA ASN A 418 -1.27 14.99 -6.15
C ASN A 418 -1.47 13.78 -5.21
N VAL A 419 -0.85 12.66 -5.58
CA VAL A 419 -0.92 11.40 -4.85
C VAL A 419 0.47 11.05 -4.31
N PHE A 420 0.57 10.88 -3.01
CA PHE A 420 1.75 10.35 -2.33
C PHE A 420 1.45 8.95 -1.80
N MET A 421 2.34 8.00 -2.05
CA MET A 421 2.19 6.62 -1.59
C MET A 421 3.53 6.02 -1.14
N THR A 422 3.58 5.49 0.08
CA THR A 422 4.79 4.91 0.68
C THR A 422 4.43 3.90 1.76
N MET A 423 5.12 2.79 1.94
CA MET A 423 5.33 1.92 0.80
C MET A 423 4.00 1.19 0.52
N ILE A 424 3.72 0.91 -0.76
CA ILE A 424 2.55 0.12 -1.15
C ILE A 424 2.94 -1.33 -1.37
N GLN A 425 2.09 -2.28 -1.03
CA GLN A 425 2.32 -3.68 -1.40
C GLN A 425 1.09 -4.32 -2.04
N GLY A 426 1.31 -5.21 -3.01
CA GLY A 426 0.24 -6.03 -3.56
C GLY A 426 0.69 -7.40 -4.06
N GLU A 427 -0.27 -8.32 -4.15
CA GLU A 427 -0.09 -9.69 -4.64
C GLU A 427 -1.15 -10.04 -5.68
N THR A 428 -0.75 -10.74 -6.73
CA THR A 428 -1.67 -11.36 -7.69
C THR A 428 -2.46 -12.50 -7.01
N PRO A 429 -3.77 -12.66 -7.28
CA PRO A 429 -4.52 -13.79 -6.73
C PRO A 429 -3.94 -15.13 -7.18
N TYR A 430 -3.72 -16.06 -6.24
CA TYR A 430 -2.95 -17.29 -6.48
C TYR A 430 -3.56 -18.23 -7.52
N TRP A 431 -4.88 -18.15 -7.65
CA TRP A 431 -5.63 -18.94 -8.62
C TRP A 431 -5.52 -18.42 -10.05
N GLN A 432 -5.11 -17.16 -10.29
CA GLN A 432 -4.92 -16.70 -11.68
C GLN A 432 -3.76 -17.47 -12.34
N PRO A 433 -3.91 -17.91 -13.60
CA PRO A 433 -4.93 -17.54 -14.59
C PRO A 433 -6.16 -18.49 -14.68
N ALA A 434 -6.56 -19.17 -13.61
CA ALA A 434 -7.71 -20.08 -13.60
C ALA A 434 -8.75 -19.73 -12.49
N PRO A 435 -9.74 -18.87 -12.79
CA PRO A 435 -9.98 -18.21 -14.07
C PRO A 435 -9.00 -17.05 -14.35
N PRO A 436 -8.82 -16.64 -15.62
CA PRO A 436 -7.95 -15.53 -15.97
C PRO A 436 -8.68 -14.20 -15.80
N ALA A 437 -7.96 -13.10 -15.53
CA ALA A 437 -8.56 -11.77 -15.62
C ALA A 437 -9.14 -11.54 -17.03
N PRO A 438 -10.34 -10.94 -17.20
CA PRO A 438 -11.14 -10.27 -16.17
C PRO A 438 -12.18 -11.17 -15.46
N GLU A 439 -12.23 -12.48 -15.75
CA GLU A 439 -13.27 -13.36 -15.21
C GLU A 439 -13.20 -13.48 -13.67
N PRO A 440 -14.36 -13.59 -12.99
CA PRO A 440 -15.73 -13.63 -13.53
C PRO A 440 -16.36 -12.25 -13.78
N PHE A 441 -15.63 -11.16 -13.57
CA PHE A 441 -16.13 -9.81 -13.80
C PHE A 441 -15.99 -9.43 -15.28
N ARG A 442 -16.73 -8.40 -15.69
CA ARG A 442 -16.58 -7.78 -17.01
C ARG A 442 -15.81 -6.47 -16.84
N PRO A 443 -14.87 -6.15 -17.75
CA PRO A 443 -14.27 -4.82 -17.78
C PRO A 443 -15.38 -3.77 -17.87
N ASN A 444 -15.29 -2.75 -17.03
CA ASN A 444 -16.24 -1.65 -16.95
C ASN A 444 -15.49 -0.34 -17.25
N PRO A 445 -15.79 0.34 -18.37
CA PRO A 445 -15.09 1.55 -18.77
C PRO A 445 -15.31 2.73 -17.81
N ILE A 446 -16.33 2.68 -16.93
CA ILE A 446 -16.54 3.70 -15.88
C ILE A 446 -15.34 3.75 -14.92
N TYR A 447 -14.66 2.62 -14.71
CA TYR A 447 -13.54 2.48 -13.77
C TYR A 447 -12.20 2.26 -14.51
N ASP A 448 -12.17 2.54 -15.82
CA ASP A 448 -11.03 2.33 -16.72
C ASP A 448 -10.37 0.95 -16.57
N ASP A 449 -11.18 -0.11 -16.49
CA ASP A 449 -10.65 -1.45 -16.28
C ASP A 449 -9.78 -1.93 -17.46
N PRO A 450 -8.72 -2.70 -17.18
CA PRO A 450 -7.95 -3.38 -18.21
C PRO A 450 -8.85 -4.31 -19.05
N SER A 451 -8.81 -4.15 -20.38
CA SER A 451 -9.58 -5.00 -21.29
C SER A 451 -8.93 -6.36 -21.55
N TYR A 452 -7.59 -6.44 -21.42
CA TYR A 452 -6.78 -7.61 -21.78
C TYR A 452 -6.86 -8.04 -23.26
N ASP A 453 -7.37 -7.20 -24.16
CA ASP A 453 -7.56 -7.55 -25.59
C ASP A 453 -6.24 -7.87 -26.33
N HIS A 454 -5.12 -7.37 -25.82
CA HIS A 454 -3.78 -7.64 -26.37
C HIS A 454 -3.27 -9.04 -26.02
N CYS A 455 -3.87 -9.71 -25.04
CA CYS A 455 -3.45 -11.03 -24.60
C CYS A 455 -4.04 -12.11 -25.52
N SER A 456 -3.21 -13.09 -25.90
CA SER A 456 -3.72 -14.33 -26.49
C SER A 456 -4.65 -15.04 -25.51
N GLY A 457 -5.76 -15.59 -26.01
CA GLY A 457 -6.68 -16.41 -25.20
C GLY A 457 -6.05 -17.67 -24.61
N SER A 458 -4.89 -18.09 -25.13
CA SER A 458 -4.11 -19.22 -24.61
C SER A 458 -2.98 -18.82 -23.65
N SER A 459 -2.80 -17.52 -23.35
CA SER A 459 -1.73 -17.06 -22.46
C SER A 459 -2.07 -17.36 -21.01
N SER A 460 -1.11 -17.97 -20.30
CA SER A 460 -1.18 -18.23 -18.86
C SER A 460 -0.49 -17.16 -18.01
N THR A 461 0.12 -16.13 -18.62
CA THR A 461 0.94 -15.13 -17.92
C THR A 461 0.55 -13.69 -18.23
N CYS A 462 -0.27 -13.45 -19.27
CA CYS A 462 -0.70 -12.11 -19.68
C CYS A 462 -1.98 -11.65 -18.96
N ARG A 463 -2.96 -12.55 -18.80
CA ARG A 463 -4.30 -12.23 -18.24
C ARG A 463 -4.32 -12.31 -16.71
N LEU A 464 -3.42 -11.58 -16.07
CA LEU A 464 -3.24 -11.53 -14.62
C LEU A 464 -3.44 -10.10 -14.10
N ALA A 465 -3.69 -9.97 -12.81
CA ALA A 465 -3.89 -8.68 -12.16
C ALA A 465 -2.64 -7.80 -12.25
N TRP A 466 -2.85 -6.51 -12.45
CA TRP A 466 -1.77 -5.53 -12.31
C TRP A 466 -1.46 -5.27 -10.84
N GLY A 467 -0.18 -5.21 -10.48
CA GLY A 467 0.23 -4.74 -9.16
C GLY A 467 -0.06 -3.23 -9.00
N LEU A 468 0.32 -2.46 -10.01
CA LEU A 468 0.05 -1.02 -10.06
C LEU A 468 -0.23 -0.57 -11.49
N ARG A 469 -1.31 0.19 -11.67
CA ARG A 469 -1.57 0.96 -12.89
C ARG A 469 -1.53 2.44 -12.56
N VAL A 470 -0.76 3.21 -13.33
CA VAL A 470 -0.76 4.68 -13.25
C VAL A 470 -1.08 5.21 -14.64
N VAL A 471 -2.28 5.77 -14.79
CA VAL A 471 -2.86 6.14 -16.08
C VAL A 471 -3.29 7.61 -16.04
N ARG A 472 -2.86 8.40 -17.03
CA ARG A 472 -3.21 9.82 -17.24
C ARG A 472 -3.12 10.69 -15.98
N SER A 473 -2.22 10.33 -15.07
CA SER A 473 -2.15 10.94 -13.75
C SER A 473 -1.05 12.01 -13.69
N SER A 474 -1.04 12.86 -12.67
CA SER A 474 0.04 13.83 -12.50
C SER A 474 0.42 14.11 -11.06
N ASN A 475 1.68 14.52 -10.84
CA ASN A 475 2.23 14.74 -9.51
C ASN A 475 2.04 13.50 -8.61
N VAL A 476 2.54 12.37 -9.08
CA VAL A 476 2.49 11.09 -8.38
C VAL A 476 3.87 10.80 -7.80
N TYR A 477 3.91 10.52 -6.51
CA TYR A 477 5.12 10.28 -5.74
C TYR A 477 5.02 8.92 -5.06
N LEU A 478 5.64 7.91 -5.66
CA LEU A 478 5.71 6.55 -5.13
C LEU A 478 7.07 6.33 -4.48
N TYR A 479 7.08 6.11 -3.16
CA TYR A 479 8.27 5.85 -2.36
C TYR A 479 8.19 4.44 -1.79
N GLY A 480 8.63 3.46 -2.58
CA GLY A 480 8.62 2.04 -2.22
C GLY A 480 7.36 1.33 -2.68
N ALA A 481 7.52 0.31 -3.52
CA ALA A 481 6.45 -0.62 -3.89
C ALA A 481 6.94 -2.06 -3.83
N GLY A 482 6.16 -2.96 -3.24
CA GLY A 482 6.37 -4.41 -3.27
C GLY A 482 5.25 -5.09 -4.02
N LEU A 483 5.50 -5.60 -5.22
CA LEU A 483 4.42 -6.10 -6.08
C LEU A 483 4.76 -7.51 -6.53
N TYR A 484 4.02 -8.49 -6.04
CA TYR A 484 4.46 -9.89 -6.12
C TYR A 484 3.49 -10.76 -6.90
N ASN A 485 4.05 -11.70 -7.62
CA ASN A 485 3.32 -12.86 -8.05
C ASN A 485 4.10 -14.11 -7.67
N PHE A 486 3.45 -14.98 -6.90
CA PHE A 486 4.04 -16.22 -6.40
C PHE A 486 3.59 -17.46 -7.15
N PHE A 487 2.56 -17.34 -7.99
CA PHE A 487 1.83 -18.49 -8.50
C PHE A 487 1.42 -18.32 -9.96
N ASN A 488 1.27 -19.47 -10.62
CA ASN A 488 0.47 -19.61 -11.82
C ASN A 488 -0.55 -20.72 -11.54
N ASN A 489 -1.79 -20.35 -11.20
CA ASN A 489 -2.83 -21.29 -10.79
C ASN A 489 -2.37 -22.23 -9.65
N TYR A 490 -1.93 -21.65 -8.54
CA TYR A 490 -1.37 -22.33 -7.35
C TYR A 490 -0.07 -23.12 -7.57
N ASP A 491 0.45 -23.21 -8.80
CA ASP A 491 1.77 -23.76 -9.09
C ASP A 491 2.87 -22.70 -8.92
N GLN A 492 4.03 -23.08 -8.40
CA GLN A 492 5.14 -22.15 -8.15
C GLN A 492 6.36 -22.39 -9.06
N THR A 493 6.28 -23.27 -10.05
CA THR A 493 7.40 -23.58 -10.97
C THR A 493 7.85 -22.33 -11.73
N CYS A 494 6.95 -21.37 -11.96
CA CYS A 494 7.27 -20.08 -12.58
C CYS A 494 8.26 -19.21 -11.77
N LEU A 495 8.43 -19.48 -10.47
CA LEU A 495 9.40 -18.77 -9.63
C LEU A 495 10.85 -19.10 -10.04
N ASP A 496 11.11 -20.30 -10.54
CA ASP A 496 12.46 -20.73 -10.98
C ASP A 496 12.98 -19.89 -12.15
N PHE A 497 12.07 -19.23 -12.90
CA PHE A 497 12.37 -18.46 -14.10
C PHE A 497 11.93 -16.99 -13.99
N GLU A 498 11.42 -16.57 -12.83
CA GLU A 498 10.92 -15.21 -12.59
C GLU A 498 9.84 -14.76 -13.60
N ASN A 499 8.94 -15.66 -14.01
CA ASN A 499 8.01 -15.43 -15.12
C ASN A 499 6.55 -15.84 -14.84
N CYS A 500 6.11 -15.74 -13.59
CA CYS A 500 4.72 -16.04 -13.21
C CYS A 500 3.71 -15.13 -13.91
N GLN A 501 4.09 -13.89 -14.25
CA GLN A 501 3.30 -12.99 -15.09
C GLN A 501 4.13 -12.14 -16.04
N ASP A 502 3.52 -11.66 -17.12
CA ASP A 502 4.21 -10.88 -18.15
C ASP A 502 4.56 -9.46 -17.67
N GLY A 503 3.65 -8.78 -16.96
CA GLY A 503 3.85 -7.40 -16.50
C GLY A 503 3.28 -7.15 -15.11
N MET A 504 3.89 -6.24 -14.33
CA MET A 504 3.47 -5.94 -12.95
C MET A 504 3.05 -4.48 -12.74
N VAL A 505 3.79 -3.52 -13.31
CA VAL A 505 3.46 -2.09 -13.29
C VAL A 505 3.21 -1.59 -14.70
N THR A 506 2.12 -0.86 -14.92
CA THR A 506 1.87 -0.12 -16.17
C THR A 506 1.82 1.38 -15.92
N VAL A 507 2.49 2.14 -16.78
CA VAL A 507 2.54 3.61 -16.77
C VAL A 507 2.11 4.15 -18.13
N GLU A 508 1.05 4.95 -18.15
CA GLU A 508 0.41 5.38 -19.39
C GLU A 508 0.08 6.87 -19.32
N GLN A 509 0.76 7.71 -20.11
CA GLN A 509 0.46 9.14 -20.23
C GLN A 509 0.63 9.93 -18.91
N ASN A 510 1.69 9.54 -18.17
CA ASN A 510 2.24 10.03 -16.90
C ASN A 510 2.92 11.40 -16.81
N THR A 511 2.33 12.52 -16.35
CA THR A 511 3.14 13.76 -16.12
C THR A 511 3.69 13.87 -14.69
N ARG A 512 5.00 14.07 -14.51
CA ARG A 512 5.66 14.14 -13.19
C ARG A 512 5.36 12.93 -12.31
N LEU A 513 5.77 11.76 -12.81
CA LEU A 513 5.74 10.50 -12.07
C LEU A 513 7.13 10.24 -11.48
N TYR A 514 7.23 10.35 -10.16
CA TYR A 514 8.43 10.01 -9.40
C TYR A 514 8.19 8.67 -8.71
N ALA A 515 8.72 7.59 -9.29
CA ALA A 515 8.57 6.26 -8.73
C ALA A 515 9.91 5.71 -8.28
N TYR A 516 10.04 5.53 -6.96
CA TYR A 516 11.25 5.08 -6.31
C TYR A 516 11.07 3.71 -5.70
N ASN A 517 12.14 2.91 -5.79
CA ASN A 517 12.27 1.60 -5.17
C ASN A 517 11.09 0.66 -5.46
N ILE A 518 10.81 0.46 -6.76
CA ILE A 518 9.83 -0.53 -7.21
C ILE A 518 10.48 -1.90 -7.12
N ASN A 519 9.93 -2.76 -6.28
CA ASN A 519 10.36 -4.13 -6.10
C ASN A 519 9.26 -5.07 -6.61
N THR A 520 9.61 -5.96 -7.54
CA THR A 520 8.67 -6.96 -8.07
C THR A 520 9.15 -8.38 -7.82
N LYS A 521 8.22 -9.34 -7.81
CA LYS A 521 8.57 -10.76 -7.81
C LYS A 521 7.93 -11.51 -8.97
N ALA A 522 8.76 -12.28 -9.68
CA ALA A 522 8.40 -13.18 -10.77
C ALA A 522 7.46 -12.59 -11.82
N SER A 523 7.72 -11.33 -12.18
CA SER A 523 7.15 -10.72 -13.38
C SER A 523 8.25 -10.49 -14.39
N SER A 524 8.05 -10.92 -15.64
CA SER A 524 9.05 -10.77 -16.70
C SER A 524 9.41 -9.30 -16.93
N ASN A 525 8.40 -8.42 -16.88
CA ASN A 525 8.54 -6.99 -17.06
C ASN A 525 8.07 -6.24 -15.79
N ILE A 526 9.00 -5.59 -15.11
CA ILE A 526 8.76 -4.81 -13.90
C ILE A 526 7.84 -3.63 -14.23
N ILE A 527 8.22 -2.86 -15.26
CA ILE A 527 7.53 -1.66 -15.70
C ILE A 527 7.25 -1.77 -17.20
N MET A 528 6.00 -1.53 -17.56
CA MET A 528 5.51 -1.46 -18.93
C MET A 528 4.90 -0.08 -19.20
N GLY A 529 5.12 0.44 -20.39
CA GLY A 529 4.49 1.64 -20.89
C GLY A 529 3.27 1.34 -21.74
N ALA A 530 2.68 2.41 -22.29
CA ALA A 530 1.58 2.31 -23.24
C ALA A 530 1.89 1.35 -24.41
N ASN A 531 0.85 0.71 -24.95
CA ASN A 531 0.94 -0.27 -26.04
C ASN A 531 1.91 -1.43 -25.75
N GLN A 532 1.95 -1.89 -24.49
CA GLN A 532 2.78 -3.02 -24.04
C GLN A 532 4.29 -2.80 -24.24
N LYS A 533 4.75 -1.54 -24.27
CA LYS A 533 6.17 -1.23 -24.39
C LYS A 533 6.89 -1.68 -23.11
N VAL A 534 7.88 -2.55 -23.22
CA VAL A 534 8.69 -2.94 -22.06
C VAL A 534 9.66 -1.81 -21.71
N ILE A 535 9.64 -1.36 -20.45
CA ILE A 535 10.53 -0.30 -19.93
C ILE A 535 11.62 -0.92 -19.05
N ALA A 536 11.26 -1.74 -18.08
CA ALA A 536 12.20 -2.39 -17.17
C ALA A 536 11.92 -3.89 -17.08
N LYS A 537 12.96 -4.72 -17.23
CA LYS A 537 12.87 -6.19 -17.20
C LYS A 537 13.45 -6.74 -15.91
N GLN A 538 12.96 -7.91 -15.49
CA GLN A 538 13.47 -8.57 -14.28
C GLN A 538 14.96 -8.91 -14.38
N GLN A 539 15.41 -9.41 -15.54
CA GLN A 539 16.78 -9.89 -15.74
C GLN A 539 17.84 -8.79 -15.59
N ASP A 540 17.45 -7.52 -15.79
CA ASP A 540 18.34 -6.36 -15.71
C ASP A 540 18.35 -5.74 -14.31
N ASN A 541 17.47 -6.22 -13.42
CA ASN A 541 17.17 -5.62 -12.13
C ASN A 541 17.16 -6.65 -10.99
N LYS A 542 17.86 -7.79 -11.16
CA LYS A 542 17.97 -8.84 -10.14
C LYS A 542 18.40 -8.23 -8.81
N SER A 543 17.70 -8.56 -7.73
CA SER A 543 18.08 -8.23 -6.34
C SER A 543 18.12 -9.53 -5.53
N THR A 544 17.94 -9.46 -4.20
CA THR A 544 18.00 -10.60 -3.29
C THR A 544 17.04 -11.72 -3.71
N PHE A 545 15.76 -11.57 -3.38
CA PHE A 545 14.70 -12.49 -3.79
C PHE A 545 13.79 -11.86 -4.86
N CYS A 546 13.61 -10.54 -4.81
CA CYS A 546 12.87 -9.75 -5.78
C CYS A 546 13.78 -9.21 -6.89
N GLN A 547 13.20 -8.41 -7.77
CA GLN A 547 13.90 -7.47 -8.64
C GLN A 547 13.61 -6.05 -8.20
N SER A 548 14.60 -5.16 -8.26
CA SER A 548 14.54 -3.82 -7.68
C SER A 548 14.93 -2.76 -8.70
N VAL A 549 14.06 -1.77 -8.91
CA VAL A 549 14.34 -0.53 -9.65
C VAL A 549 14.43 0.62 -8.65
N ASN A 550 15.59 1.25 -8.51
CA ASN A 550 15.80 2.34 -7.55
C ASN A 550 14.99 3.59 -7.92
N ALA A 551 14.99 3.97 -9.19
CA ALA A 551 14.25 5.14 -9.66
C ALA A 551 13.76 4.97 -11.10
N PHE A 552 12.48 5.26 -11.31
CA PHE A 552 11.84 5.48 -12.59
C PHE A 552 11.22 6.88 -12.57
N LEU A 553 11.82 7.80 -13.31
CA LEU A 553 11.48 9.22 -13.29
C LEU A 553 10.98 9.64 -14.67
N ALA A 554 9.68 9.42 -14.92
CA ALA A 554 9.08 9.74 -16.21
C ALA A 554 8.43 11.11 -16.21
N GLN A 555 8.68 11.87 -17.29
CA GLN A 555 8.03 13.15 -17.61
C GLN A 555 8.15 14.17 -16.45
N VAL A 556 9.31 14.16 -15.78
CA VAL A 556 9.70 15.06 -14.67
C VAL A 556 9.91 16.49 -15.13
#